data_AF-A0A2V8MMH1-F1
#
_entry.id   AF-A0A2V8MMH1-F1
#
_cell.length_a   1.000
_cell.length_b   1.000
_cell.length_c   1.000
_cell.angle_alpha   90.00
_cell.angle_beta   90.00
_cell.angle_gamma   90.00
#
_symmetry.space_group_name_H-M   'P 1'
#
loop_
_entity.id
_entity.type
_entity.pdbx_description
1 polymer ?
#
loop_
_entity_poly.entity_id
_entity_poly.type
_entity_poly.pdbx_seq_one_letter_code
_entity_poly.pdbx_strand_id
1 'polypeptide(L)'
;HRVVDRKNSFSPETIFYSKGSLYITDSHNNKLYVYTPNEELKTIAAFGGQLKNVQGVTLDDEGNIYLSVQTDLKRKVGAIIEISKENSEIAKK
;
A
#
# COMPACT_ATOMS: atom_id res chain seq x y z
N HIS A 1 15.04 -13.45 13.86
CA HIS A 1 14.10 -12.63 13.08
C HIS A 1 13.22 -11.84 14.06
N ARG A 2 12.69 -10.66 13.66
CA ARG A 2 11.79 -9.84 14.49
C ARG A 2 10.47 -9.65 13.76
N VAL A 3 9.35 -9.83 14.47
CA VAL A 3 8.02 -9.50 13.96
C VAL A 3 7.80 -7.99 14.11
N VAL A 4 7.51 -7.30 13.00
CA VAL A 4 7.25 -5.84 13.00
C VAL A 4 5.83 -5.53 13.47
N ASP A 5 4.85 -6.30 12.98
CA ASP A 5 3.44 -6.19 13.37
C ASP A 5 2.77 -7.57 13.20
N ARG A 6 1.80 -7.90 14.05
CA ARG A 6 0.99 -9.12 13.94
C ARG A 6 -0.46 -8.80 14.29
N LYS A 7 -1.36 -8.95 13.31
CA LYS A 7 -2.81 -8.76 13.45
C LYS A 7 -3.54 -9.89 12.72
N ASN A 8 -4.68 -10.33 13.24
CA ASN A 8 -5.50 -11.40 12.65
C ASN A 8 -6.22 -10.99 11.34
N SER A 9 -6.14 -9.70 10.97
CA SER A 9 -6.76 -9.12 9.77
C SER A 9 -5.73 -8.32 8.97
N PHE A 10 -4.54 -8.89 8.77
CA PHE A 10 -3.47 -8.31 7.97
C PHE A 10 -3.04 -9.32 6.92
N SER A 11 -3.22 -9.00 5.63
CA SER A 11 -2.89 -9.86 4.49
C SER A 11 -1.81 -9.19 3.62
N PRO A 12 -0.56 -9.04 4.13
CA PRO A 12 0.50 -8.39 3.40
C PRO A 12 0.84 -9.17 2.11
N GLU A 13 0.90 -8.47 0.98
CA GLU A 13 1.20 -9.10 -0.31
C GLU A 13 2.54 -8.64 -0.88
N THR A 14 2.75 -7.32 -1.02
CA THR A 14 4.02 -6.78 -1.51
C THR A 14 4.61 -5.75 -0.56
N ILE A 15 5.92 -5.52 -0.74
CA ILE A 15 6.70 -4.56 0.03
C ILE A 15 7.64 -3.80 -0.90
N PHE A 16 7.75 -2.49 -0.71
CA PHE A 16 8.68 -1.63 -1.44
C PHE A 16 9.42 -0.72 -0.47
N TYR A 17 10.74 -0.61 -0.61
CA TYR A 17 11.55 0.26 0.23
C TYR A 17 11.87 1.56 -0.52
N SER A 18 11.58 2.70 0.10
CA SER A 18 11.95 4.01 -0.43
C SER A 18 12.10 5.04 0.69
N LYS A 19 13.13 5.88 0.58
CA LYS A 19 13.39 7.04 1.45
C LYS A 19 13.31 6.71 2.95
N GLY A 20 13.79 5.52 3.37
CA GLY A 20 13.82 5.11 4.77
C GLY A 20 12.59 4.38 5.28
N SER A 21 11.56 4.21 4.44
CA SER A 21 10.30 3.57 4.80
C SER A 21 9.98 2.38 3.91
N LEU A 22 9.25 1.43 4.46
CA LEU A 22 8.65 0.31 3.73
C LEU A 22 7.19 0.63 3.45
N TYR A 23 6.76 0.49 2.20
CA TYR A 23 5.39 0.59 1.75
C TYR A 23 4.86 -0.84 1.58
N ILE A 24 3.75 -1.16 2.22
CA ILE A 24 3.22 -2.53 2.29
C ILE A 24 1.76 -2.54 1.84
N THR A 25 1.45 -3.33 0.81
CA THR A 25 0.06 -3.57 0.42
C THR A 25 -0.55 -4.65 1.30
N ASP A 26 -1.80 -4.44 1.69
CA ASP A 26 -2.65 -5.45 2.32
C ASP A 26 -3.82 -5.73 1.38
N SER A 27 -3.70 -6.82 0.63
CA SER A 27 -4.52 -7.05 -0.55
C SER A 27 -5.96 -7.33 -0.23
N HIS A 28 -6.22 -8.21 0.73
CA HIS A 28 -7.58 -8.56 1.12
C HIS A 28 -8.27 -7.46 1.94
N ASN A 29 -7.52 -6.59 2.62
CA ASN A 29 -8.09 -5.47 3.34
C ASN A 29 -8.08 -4.16 2.55
N ASN A 30 -7.58 -4.17 1.31
CA ASN A 30 -7.54 -3.01 0.41
C ASN A 30 -6.83 -1.81 1.04
N LYS A 31 -5.68 -2.02 1.68
CA LYS A 31 -4.95 -0.96 2.39
C LYS A 31 -3.52 -0.86 1.91
N LEU A 32 -2.99 0.36 2.00
CA LEU A 32 -1.57 0.63 1.89
C LEU A 32 -1.06 1.11 3.24
N TYR A 33 -0.01 0.47 3.72
CA TYR A 33 0.68 0.80 4.95
C TYR A 33 2.06 1.40 4.67
N VAL A 34 2.55 2.20 5.62
CA VAL A 34 3.94 2.60 5.71
C VAL A 34 4.53 2.14 7.04
N TYR A 35 5.75 1.62 6.99
CA TYR A 35 6.56 1.28 8.15
C TYR A 35 7.89 1.99 8.08
N THR A 36 8.17 2.84 9.06
CA THR A 36 9.51 3.38 9.30
C THR A 36 10.14 2.59 10.44
N PRO A 37 11.43 2.18 10.35
CA PRO A 37 12.08 1.46 11.42
C PRO A 37 11.91 2.14 12.79
N ASN A 38 11.51 1.36 13.79
CA ASN A 38 11.22 1.79 15.16
C ASN A 38 9.94 2.62 15.35
N GLU A 39 9.17 2.87 14.29
CA GLU A 39 7.81 3.41 14.39
C GLU A 39 6.76 2.31 14.30
N GLU A 40 5.51 2.65 14.60
CA GLU A 40 4.37 1.77 14.36
C GLU A 40 4.00 1.72 12.87
N LEU A 41 3.41 0.61 12.45
CA LEU A 41 2.84 0.46 11.11
C LEU A 41 1.63 1.39 10.93
N LYS A 42 1.70 2.33 10.00
CA LYS A 42 0.66 3.34 9.76
C LYS A 42 -0.10 3.04 8.46
N THR A 43 -1.42 3.20 8.46
CA THR A 43 -2.20 3.14 7.21
C THR A 43 -2.12 4.50 6.54
N ILE A 44 -1.76 4.54 5.25
CA ILE A 44 -1.65 5.79 4.48
C ILE A 44 -2.68 5.90 3.36
N ALA A 45 -3.30 4.78 2.97
CA ALA A 45 -4.45 4.74 2.08
C ALA A 45 -5.33 3.51 2.38
N ALA A 46 -6.64 3.67 2.19
CA ALA A 46 -7.61 2.59 2.23
C ALA A 46 -8.55 2.73 1.03
N PHE A 47 -8.70 1.66 0.27
CA PHE A 47 -9.49 1.63 -0.96
C PHE A 47 -10.83 0.94 -0.70
N GLY A 48 -11.91 1.59 -1.11
CA GLY A 48 -13.27 1.07 -1.01
C GLY A 48 -13.90 0.82 -2.37
N GLY A 49 -15.09 0.22 -2.36
CA GLY A 49 -15.93 0.09 -3.56
C GLY A 49 -15.33 -0.86 -4.61
N GLN A 50 -15.08 -0.33 -5.82
CA GLN A 50 -14.59 -1.12 -6.95
C GLN A 50 -13.08 -1.36 -6.93
N LEU A 51 -12.32 -0.59 -6.16
CA LEU A 51 -10.87 -0.77 -6.02
C LEU A 51 -10.60 -1.78 -4.91
N LYS A 52 -10.46 -3.04 -5.32
CA LYS A 52 -10.19 -4.19 -4.43
C LYS A 52 -8.92 -4.92 -4.85
N ASN A 53 -8.33 -5.63 -3.90
CA ASN A 53 -7.09 -6.39 -4.05
C ASN A 53 -5.93 -5.52 -4.53
N VAL A 54 -5.42 -4.67 -3.64
CA VAL A 54 -4.15 -3.96 -3.88
C VAL A 54 -3.00 -4.96 -3.80
N GLN A 55 -2.24 -5.10 -4.88
CA GLN A 55 -1.21 -6.12 -4.99
C GLN A 55 0.17 -5.47 -4.93
N GLY A 56 0.61 -4.83 -6.01
CA GLY A 56 1.92 -4.18 -6.12
C GLY A 56 1.92 -2.74 -5.63
N VAL A 57 3.09 -2.28 -5.20
CA VAL A 57 3.37 -0.87 -4.88
C VAL A 57 4.75 -0.46 -5.37
N THR A 58 4.87 0.75 -5.92
CA THR A 58 6.14 1.45 -6.17
C THR A 58 5.93 2.96 -6.06
N LEU A 59 7.01 3.72 -6.03
CA LEU A 59 6.97 5.18 -6.12
C LEU A 59 7.79 5.65 -7.33
N ASP A 60 7.49 6.85 -7.82
CA ASP A 60 8.40 7.62 -8.68
C ASP A 60 9.39 8.47 -7.85
N ASP A 61 10.24 9.22 -8.55
CA ASP A 61 11.26 10.07 -7.91
C ASP A 61 10.64 11.25 -7.12
N GLU A 62 9.51 11.77 -7.59
CA GLU A 62 8.75 12.85 -6.97
C GLU A 62 8.06 12.39 -5.67
N GLY A 63 7.80 11.09 -5.56
CA GLY A 63 7.18 10.42 -4.42
C GLY A 63 5.69 10.13 -4.61
N ASN A 64 5.16 10.19 -5.83
CA ASN A 64 3.83 9.68 -6.15
C ASN A 64 3.85 8.16 -6.01
N ILE A 65 2.76 7.60 -5.51
CA ILE A 65 2.63 6.18 -5.22
C ILE A 65 1.81 5.53 -6.33
N TYR A 66 2.32 4.45 -6.90
CA TYR A 66 1.62 3.64 -7.89
C TYR A 66 1.29 2.28 -7.32
N LEU A 67 0.04 1.86 -7.48
CA LEU A 67 -0.47 0.58 -7.01
C LEU A 67 -1.05 -0.22 -8.17
N SER A 68 -0.83 -1.53 -8.18
CA SER A 68 -1.62 -2.43 -9.03
C SER A 68 -2.82 -2.95 -8.25
N VAL A 69 -4.00 -2.91 -8.87
CA VAL A 69 -5.23 -3.48 -8.31
C VAL A 69 -5.82 -4.50 -9.26
N GLN A 70 -6.35 -5.60 -8.71
CA GLN A 70 -6.98 -6.64 -9.50
C GLN A 70 -8.39 -6.95 -9.00
N THR A 71 -9.37 -6.42 -9.72
CA THR A 71 -10.76 -6.39 -9.29
C THR A 71 -11.55 -7.62 -9.74
N ASP A 72 -11.15 -8.23 -10.86
CA ASP A 72 -11.71 -9.50 -11.34
C ASP A 72 -10.61 -10.37 -11.97
N LEU A 73 -10.11 -11.34 -11.19
CA LEU A 73 -9.13 -12.33 -11.65
C LEU A 73 -9.61 -13.15 -12.84
N LYS A 74 -10.89 -13.52 -12.88
CA LYS A 74 -11.45 -14.39 -13.93
C LYS A 74 -11.56 -13.65 -15.26
N ARG A 75 -11.96 -12.38 -15.21
CA ARG A 75 -12.09 -11.51 -16.39
C ARG A 75 -10.83 -10.71 -16.70
N LYS A 76 -9.76 -10.87 -15.92
CA LYS A 76 -8.49 -10.14 -16.04
C LYS A 76 -8.69 -8.61 -15.99
N VAL A 77 -9.56 -8.17 -15.09
CA VAL A 77 -9.83 -6.74 -14.88
C VAL A 77 -8.97 -6.25 -13.72
N GLY A 78 -8.21 -5.20 -13.98
CA GLY A 78 -7.36 -4.53 -13.03
C GLY A 78 -7.02 -3.11 -13.49
N ALA A 79 -6.37 -2.36 -12.62
CA ALA A 79 -5.94 -1.00 -12.92
C ALA A 79 -4.60 -0.70 -12.25
N ILE A 80 -3.92 0.33 -12.73
CA ILE A 80 -2.86 1.00 -12.00
C ILE A 80 -3.46 2.27 -11.40
N ILE A 81 -3.30 2.45 -10.09
CA ILE A 81 -3.78 3.62 -9.36
C ILE A 81 -2.59 4.46 -8.98
N GLU A 82 -2.62 5.73 -9.37
CA GLU A 82 -1.69 6.75 -8.91
C GLU A 82 -2.30 7.49 -7.71
N ILE A 83 -1.53 7.64 -6.65
CA ILE A 83 -1.81 8.53 -5.53
C ILE A 83 -0.73 9.58 -5.54
N SER A 84 -1.09 10.82 -5.84
CA SER A 84 -0.12 11.90 -5.79
C SER A 84 0.38 12.09 -4.37
N LYS A 85 1.66 12.47 -4.24
CA LYS A 85 2.29 12.66 -2.93
C LYS A 85 1.49 13.62 -2.05
N GLU A 86 0.96 14.72 -2.61
CA GLU A 86 0.15 15.69 -1.85
C GLU A 86 -1.18 15.13 -1.33
N ASN A 87 -1.73 14.10 -1.98
CA ASN A 87 -2.95 13.42 -1.57
C ASN A 87 -2.70 12.21 -0.65
N SER A 88 -1.43 11.86 -0.44
CA SER A 88 -1.06 10.85 0.56
C SER A 88 -1.02 11.48 1.95
N GLU A 89 -1.48 10.75 2.97
CA GLU A 89 -1.41 11.18 4.39
C GLU A 89 0.04 11.45 4.88
N ILE A 90 1.05 11.19 4.05
CA ILE A 90 2.47 11.47 4.29
C ILE A 90 2.79 12.96 4.15
N ALA A 91 1.99 13.75 3.41
CA ALA A 91 2.24 15.18 3.17
C ALA A 91 1.64 16.15 4.22
N LYS A 92 0.94 15.65 5.24
CA LYS A 92 0.32 16.49 6.30
C LYS A 92 1.25 16.78 7.50
N LYS A 93 2.57 16.65 7.34
CA LYS A 93 3.55 17.02 8.37
C LYS A 93 4.46 18.14 7.89
#